data_AF-A0A935HD05-F1
#
_entry.id   AF-A0A935HD05-F1
#
_cell.length_a   1.000
_cell.length_b   1.000
_cell.length_c   1.000
_cell.angle_alpha   90.00
_cell.angle_beta   90.00
_cell.angle_gamma   90.00
#
_symmetry.space_group_name_H-M   'P 1'
#
loop_
_entity.id
_entity.type
_entity.pdbx_description
1 polymer ?
#
loop_
_entity_poly.entity_id
_entity_poly.type
_entity_poly.pdbx_seq_one_letter_code
_entity_poly.pdbx_strand_id
1 'polypeptide(L)'
;MRGLTLPQDISAYVSRHFAPSEQISVLKLLGSALQPVGEPADAHMLRCALAISGGKLANLQFDIDWMASDCRDVIVNAEFGRRDGAWVQLRDLSQPFSPSD
;
A
#
# COMPACT_ATOMS: atom_id res chain seq x y z
N MET A 1 5.54 17.76 -15.65
CA MET A 1 4.99 16.71 -14.76
C MET A 1 6.14 16.17 -13.92
N ARG A 2 6.18 16.46 -12.61
CA ARG A 2 7.15 15.80 -11.73
C ARG A 2 6.70 14.34 -11.63
N GLY A 3 7.47 13.43 -12.22
CA GLY A 3 7.27 12.01 -11.95
C GLY A 3 7.50 11.80 -10.46
N LEU A 4 6.45 11.44 -9.72
CA LEU A 4 6.61 10.92 -8.37
C LEU A 4 7.35 9.60 -8.52
N THR A 5 8.67 9.63 -8.33
CA THR A 5 9.48 8.41 -8.30
C THR A 5 9.04 7.63 -7.08
N LEU A 6 8.35 6.50 -7.30
CA LEU A 6 7.97 5.60 -6.22
C LEU A 6 9.23 5.14 -5.48
N PRO A 7 9.17 5.03 -4.14
CA PRO A 7 10.23 4.42 -3.35
C PRO A 7 10.67 3.06 -3.91
N GLN A 8 11.97 2.78 -3.81
CA GLN A 8 12.55 1.55 -4.34
C GLN A 8 11.97 0.30 -3.65
N ASP A 9 11.69 0.37 -2.36
CA ASP A 9 11.12 -0.74 -1.59
C ASP A 9 9.72 -1.13 -2.09
N ILE A 10 8.90 -0.14 -2.45
CA ILE A 10 7.58 -0.35 -3.06
C ILE A 10 7.73 -1.06 -4.41
N SER A 11 8.64 -0.59 -5.26
CA SER A 11 8.87 -1.22 -6.57
C SER A 11 9.36 -2.67 -6.42
N ALA A 12 10.25 -2.91 -5.46
CA ALA A 12 10.75 -4.25 -5.15
C ALA A 12 9.63 -5.16 -4.60
N TYR A 13 8.76 -4.66 -3.72
CA TYR A 13 7.62 -5.39 -3.21
C TYR A 13 6.65 -5.79 -4.33
N VAL A 14 6.31 -4.85 -5.22
CA VAL A 14 5.46 -5.12 -6.39
C VAL A 14 6.05 -6.24 -7.25
N SER A 15 7.36 -6.22 -7.49
CA SER A 15 8.05 -7.22 -8.30
C SER A 15 7.99 -8.63 -7.69
N ARG A 16 7.99 -8.73 -6.34
CA ARG A 16 7.95 -10.01 -5.62
C ARG A 16 6.54 -10.60 -5.52
N HIS A 17 5.53 -9.75 -5.32
CA HIS A 17 4.20 -10.19 -4.89
C HIS A 17 3.13 -10.18 -5.98
N PHE A 18 3.34 -9.44 -7.08
CA PHE A 18 2.37 -9.36 -8.18
C PHE A 18 2.86 -10.10 -9.42
N ALA A 19 1.91 -10.63 -10.20
CA ALA A 19 2.23 -11.32 -11.44
C ALA A 19 2.97 -10.39 -12.40
N PRO A 20 3.98 -10.86 -13.16
CA PRO A 20 4.76 -10.01 -14.08
C PRO A 20 3.91 -9.21 -15.07
N SER A 21 2.78 -9.77 -15.52
CA SER A 21 1.83 -9.08 -16.40
C SER A 21 1.07 -7.92 -15.75
N GLU A 22 1.00 -7.88 -14.42
CA GLU A 22 0.26 -6.88 -13.66
C GLU A 22 1.16 -5.76 -13.11
N GLN A 23 2.46 -5.98 -12.99
CA GLN A 23 3.39 -5.06 -12.32
C GLN A 23 3.34 -3.62 -12.88
N ILE A 24 3.24 -3.47 -14.21
CA ILE A 24 3.12 -2.13 -14.82
C ILE A 24 1.81 -1.45 -14.41
N SER A 25 0.70 -2.18 -14.38
CA SER A 25 -0.61 -1.66 -13.97
C SER A 25 -0.61 -1.27 -12.49
N VAL A 26 0.00 -2.10 -11.65
CA VAL A 26 0.19 -1.84 -10.21
C VAL A 26 0.98 -0.55 -10.00
N LEU A 27 2.14 -0.40 -10.65
CA LEU A 27 2.98 0.80 -10.50
C LEU A 27 2.27 2.07 -10.99
N LYS A 28 1.52 1.99 -12.08
CA LYS A 28 0.70 3.10 -12.57
C LYS A 28 -0.37 3.49 -11.56
N LEU A 29 -1.07 2.50 -11.02
CA LEU A 29 -2.13 2.70 -10.05
C LEU A 29 -1.60 3.37 -8.76
N LEU A 30 -0.48 2.88 -8.22
CA LEU A 30 0.21 3.48 -7.07
C LEU A 30 0.64 4.94 -7.36
N GLY A 31 1.15 5.21 -8.56
CA GLY A 31 1.57 6.56 -8.96
C GLY A 31 0.41 7.56 -9.09
N SER A 32 -0.83 7.07 -9.19
CA SER A 32 -2.05 7.89 -9.23
C SER A 32 -2.85 7.90 -7.94
N ALA A 33 -2.41 7.20 -6.90
CA ALA A 33 -3.15 7.08 -5.65
C ALA A 33 -3.21 8.44 -4.91
N LEU A 34 -4.39 8.75 -4.37
CA LEU A 34 -4.68 10.00 -3.68
C LEU A 34 -5.15 9.76 -2.25
N GLN A 35 -4.93 10.76 -1.41
CA GLN A 35 -5.49 10.88 -0.07
C GLN A 35 -6.88 11.53 -0.13
N PRO A 36 -7.68 11.50 0.95
CA PRO A 36 -9.02 12.09 0.98
C PRO A 36 -9.10 13.59 0.62
N VAL A 37 -8.01 14.32 0.84
CA VAL A 37 -7.90 15.75 0.50
C VAL A 37 -7.52 16.00 -0.97
N GLY A 38 -7.39 14.96 -1.78
CA GLY A 38 -7.01 15.04 -3.20
C GLY A 38 -5.51 15.16 -3.47
N GLU A 39 -4.68 15.16 -2.43
CA GLU A 39 -3.23 15.16 -2.55
C GLU A 39 -2.68 13.74 -2.84
N PRO A 40 -1.50 13.59 -3.44
CA PRO A 40 -0.88 12.28 -3.65
C PRO A 40 -0.70 11.49 -2.35
N ALA A 41 -0.98 10.19 -2.39
CA ALA A 41 -0.69 9.28 -1.28
C ALA A 41 0.81 9.26 -0.97
N ASP A 42 1.15 9.27 0.32
CA ASP A 42 2.54 9.15 0.75
C ASP A 42 3.04 7.70 0.73
N ALA A 43 4.35 7.51 0.96
CA ALA A 43 4.95 6.19 0.94
C ALA A 43 4.38 5.22 1.98
N HIS A 44 3.97 5.71 3.15
CA HIS A 44 3.38 4.90 4.21
C HIS A 44 2.03 4.34 3.76
N MET A 45 1.16 5.21 3.23
CA MET A 45 -0.15 4.81 2.73
C MET A 45 -0.05 3.81 1.57
N LEU A 46 0.89 4.03 0.64
CA LEU A 46 1.13 3.10 -0.46
C LEU A 46 1.58 1.71 0.03
N ARG A 47 2.46 1.65 1.04
CA ARG A 47 2.85 0.38 1.66
C ARG A 47 1.68 -0.30 2.35
N CYS A 48 0.83 0.46 3.05
CA CYS A 48 -0.37 -0.07 3.69
C CYS A 48 -1.29 -0.74 2.66
N ALA A 49 -1.63 -0.06 1.56
CA ALA A 49 -2.46 -0.64 0.50
C ALA A 49 -1.81 -1.89 -0.13
N LEU A 50 -0.50 -1.85 -0.39
CA LEU A 50 0.22 -3.01 -0.92
C LEU A 50 0.18 -4.21 0.03
N ALA A 51 0.37 -3.99 1.33
CA ALA A 51 0.36 -5.04 2.33
C ALA A 51 -1.02 -5.72 2.44
N ILE A 52 -2.11 -4.95 2.48
CA ILE A 52 -3.47 -5.51 2.60
C ILE A 52 -3.98 -6.12 1.30
N SER A 53 -3.49 -5.66 0.14
CA SER A 53 -3.91 -6.20 -1.16
C SER A 53 -3.56 -7.69 -1.33
N GLY A 54 -2.54 -8.17 -0.61
CA GLY A 54 -2.07 -9.56 -0.69
C GLY A 54 -1.54 -9.94 -2.07
N GLY A 55 -0.95 -8.99 -2.81
CA GLY A 55 -0.37 -9.24 -4.14
C GLY A 55 -1.40 -9.37 -5.27
N LYS A 56 -2.65 -8.95 -5.05
CA LYS A 56 -3.73 -9.04 -6.04
C LYS A 56 -4.10 -7.65 -6.54
N LEU A 57 -4.00 -7.42 -7.85
CA LEU A 57 -4.31 -6.12 -8.47
C LEU A 57 -5.73 -5.63 -8.17
N ALA A 58 -6.72 -6.53 -8.20
CA ALA A 58 -8.11 -6.18 -7.89
C ALA A 58 -8.30 -5.69 -6.44
N ASN A 59 -7.61 -6.30 -5.49
CA ASN A 59 -7.64 -5.86 -4.10
C ASN A 59 -6.94 -4.51 -3.97
N LEU A 60 -5.75 -4.36 -4.57
CA LEU A 60 -5.02 -3.09 -4.54
C LEU A 60 -5.85 -1.92 -5.09
N GLN A 61 -6.62 -2.16 -6.17
CA GLN A 61 -7.54 -1.15 -6.70
C GLN A 61 -8.59 -0.74 -5.67
N PHE A 62 -9.24 -1.72 -5.03
CA PHE A 62 -10.20 -1.46 -3.95
C PHE A 62 -9.56 -0.70 -2.79
N ASP A 63 -8.35 -1.10 -2.37
CA ASP A 63 -7.64 -0.50 -1.24
C ASP A 63 -7.23 0.95 -1.52
N ILE A 64 -6.88 1.28 -2.76
CA ILE A 64 -6.57 2.66 -3.18
C ILE A 64 -7.84 3.52 -3.26
N ASP A 65 -8.94 2.98 -3.77
CA ASP A 65 -10.22 3.68 -3.79
C ASP A 65 -10.74 3.95 -2.36
N TRP A 66 -10.54 2.98 -1.45
CA TRP A 66 -10.87 3.13 -0.04
C TRP A 66 -9.97 4.16 0.65
N MET A 67 -8.66 4.12 0.39
CA MET A 67 -7.70 5.10 0.92
C MET A 67 -8.05 6.53 0.53
N ALA A 68 -8.50 6.75 -0.71
CA ALA A 68 -8.96 8.04 -1.19
C ALA A 68 -10.24 8.53 -0.49
N SER A 69 -10.96 7.67 0.23
CA SER A 69 -12.12 8.04 1.04
C SER A 69 -11.73 8.24 2.52
N ASP A 70 -11.00 7.28 3.10
CA ASP A 70 -10.44 7.35 4.45
C ASP A 70 -9.17 6.49 4.55
N CYS A 71 -8.01 7.15 4.62
CA CYS A 71 -6.73 6.45 4.72
C CYS A 71 -6.51 5.78 6.09
N ARG A 72 -7.23 6.19 7.14
CA ARG A 72 -7.03 5.65 8.50
C ARG A 72 -7.42 4.20 8.58
N ASP A 73 -8.52 3.81 7.92
CA ASP A 73 -8.96 2.43 7.91
C ASP A 73 -7.96 1.53 7.16
N VAL A 74 -7.42 2.01 6.05
CA VAL A 74 -6.38 1.30 5.29
C VAL A 74 -5.12 1.09 6.15
N ILE A 75 -4.69 2.13 6.87
CA ILE A 75 -3.53 2.05 7.79
C ILE A 75 -3.82 1.06 8.93
N VAL A 76 -4.98 1.17 9.59
CA VAL A 76 -5.35 0.30 10.71
C VAL A 76 -5.41 -1.16 10.28
N ASN A 77 -6.03 -1.47 9.13
CA ASN A 77 -6.13 -2.84 8.63
C ASN A 77 -4.78 -3.41 8.15
N ALA A 78 -3.83 -2.55 7.77
CA ALA A 78 -2.50 -2.98 7.35
C ALA A 78 -1.56 -3.24 8.52
N GLU A 79 -1.58 -2.36 9.52
CA GLU A 79 -0.59 -2.33 10.59
C GLU A 79 -1.05 -2.99 11.88
N PHE A 80 -2.36 -3.04 12.13
CA PHE A 80 -2.90 -3.49 13.40
C PHE A 80 -3.72 -4.77 13.25
N GLY A 81 -3.80 -5.53 14.34
CA GLY A 81 -4.69 -6.68 14.45
C GLY A 81 -4.98 -6.98 15.91
N ARG A 82 -5.80 -8.01 16.16
CA ARG A 82 -6.12 -8.43 17.52
C ARG A 82 -5.17 -9.53 18.01
N ARG A 83 -4.59 -9.34 19.19
CA ARG A 83 -3.93 -10.38 19.99
C ARG A 83 -4.55 -10.38 21.38
N ASP A 84 -5.02 -11.54 21.82
CA ASP A 84 -5.71 -11.72 23.12
C ASP A 84 -6.86 -10.72 23.34
N GLY A 85 -7.58 -10.39 22.26
CA GLY A 85 -8.70 -9.43 22.29
C GLY A 85 -8.30 -7.95 22.25
N ALA A 86 -7.02 -7.61 22.43
CA ALA A 86 -6.51 -6.25 22.35
C ALA A 86 -6.01 -5.93 20.93
N TRP A 87 -6.21 -4.69 20.49
CA TRP A 87 -5.58 -4.18 19.27
C TRP A 87 -4.10 -3.93 19.53
N VAL A 88 -3.26 -4.52 18.69
CA VAL A 88 -1.80 -4.37 18.76
C VAL A 88 -1.26 -4.12 17.36
N GLN A 89 -0.17 -3.36 17.28
CA GLN A 89 0.56 -3.18 16.04
C GLN A 89 1.29 -4.48 15.68
N LEU A 90 0.99 -5.02 14.50
CA LEU A 90 1.59 -6.25 13.96
C LEU A 90 2.84 -5.95 13.14
N ARG A 91 2.91 -4.76 12.53
CA ARG A 91 4.01 -4.29 11.68
C ARG A 91 4.03 -2.76 11.62
N ASP A 92 5.18 -2.20 11.28
CA ASP A 92 5.36 -0.76 11.06
C ASP A 92 5.65 -0.51 9.58
N LEU A 93 4.65 -0.02 8.83
CA LEU A 93 4.74 0.28 7.41
C LEU A 93 5.10 1.75 7.15
N SER A 94 5.32 2.54 8.21
CA SER A 94 6.02 3.81 8.05
C SER A 94 7.47 3.59 7.57
N GLN A 95 8.02 2.41 7.89
CA GLN A 95 9.33 1.96 7.43
C GLN A 95 9.26 1.28 6.06
N PRO A 96 10.36 1.28 5.28
CA PRO A 96 10.47 0.54 4.04
C PRO A 96 10.24 -0.96 4.22
N PHE A 97 9.69 -1.62 3.20
CA PHE A 97 9.60 -3.09 3.20
C PHE A 97 10.99 -3.74 3.31
N SER A 98 11.07 -4.74 4.16
CA SER A 98 12.21 -5.63 4.23
C SER A 98 12.21 -6.60 3.03
N PRO A 99 13.37 -7.19 2.68
CA PRO A 99 13.43 -8.21 1.64
C PRO A 99 12.60 -9.47 1.93
N SER A 100 12.30 -9.73 3.21
CA SER A 100 11.50 -10.86 3.69
C SER A 100 9.99 -10.59 3.75
N ASP A 101 9.58 -9.34 3.51
CA ASP A 101 8.17 -8.94 3.48
C ASP A 101 7.51 -9.27 2.13
#